data_AF-A0A4U3ABC0-F1
#
_entry.id   AF-A0A4U3ABC0-F1
#
_cell.length_a   1.000
_cell.length_b   1.000
_cell.length_c   1.000
_cell.angle_alpha   90.00
_cell.angle_beta   90.00
_cell.angle_gamma   90.00
#
_symmetry.space_group_name_H-M   'P 1'
#
loop_
_entity.id
_entity.type
_entity.pdbx_description
1 polymer ?
#
loop_
_entity_poly.entity_id
_entity_poly.type
_entity_poly.pdbx_seq_one_letter_code
_entity_poly.pdbx_strand_id
1 'polypeptide(L)'
;FTFTSRGMLIYFFVKNFLAGPLGEELGWRGFAQIELQKRHSPLIASLIIGFWWGMWHLPIWFTTGFVGVDLFKYILFFMISIISIKIVMTAFYNLNQNLIIPIIIHQFFNFFIGIINGNLIDLIMYNAIFYLVVAVVLIVVNPKRALYGTK
;
A
#
# COMPACT_ATOMS: atom_id res chain seq x y z
N PHE A 1 -9.37 7.84 -26.24
CA PHE A 1 -10.30 7.99 -25.10
C PHE A 1 -9.55 8.65 -23.95
N THR A 2 -9.98 9.82 -23.47
CA THR A 2 -9.32 10.56 -22.38
C THR A 2 -10.00 10.28 -21.03
N PHE A 3 -9.23 10.27 -19.94
CA PHE A 3 -9.66 9.98 -18.55
C PHE A 3 -10.71 10.96 -17.95
N THR A 4 -11.33 11.82 -18.76
CA THR A 4 -12.09 12.99 -18.30
C THR A 4 -13.61 12.80 -18.22
N SER A 5 -14.17 11.69 -18.71
CA SER A 5 -15.62 11.45 -18.56
C SER A 5 -15.96 10.80 -17.21
N ARG A 6 -17.06 11.23 -16.58
CA ARG A 6 -17.53 10.67 -15.29
C ARG A 6 -17.70 9.15 -15.34
N GLY A 7 -18.19 8.63 -16.47
CA GLY A 7 -18.32 7.19 -16.67
C GLY A 7 -16.98 6.44 -16.67
N MET A 8 -15.93 7.06 -17.21
CA MET A 8 -14.59 6.47 -17.25
C MET A 8 -13.93 6.46 -15.86
N LEU A 9 -14.12 7.52 -15.07
CA LEU A 9 -13.67 7.55 -13.68
C LEU A 9 -14.35 6.47 -12.83
N ILE A 10 -15.67 6.30 -12.98
CA ILE A 10 -16.42 5.24 -12.28
C ILE A 10 -15.92 3.86 -12.73
N TYR A 11 -15.78 3.64 -14.04
CA TYR A 11 -15.26 2.39 -14.57
C TYR A 11 -13.85 2.09 -14.02
N PHE A 12 -12.95 3.08 -14.04
CA PHE A 12 -11.59 2.91 -13.54
C PHE A 12 -11.57 2.63 -12.03
N PHE A 13 -12.39 3.32 -11.26
CA PHE A 13 -12.51 3.09 -9.82
C PHE A 13 -12.96 1.65 -9.54
N VAL A 14 -14.07 1.21 -10.15
CA VAL A 14 -14.63 -0.14 -9.95
C VAL A 14 -13.67 -1.22 -10.46
N LYS A 15 -13.05 -1.02 -11.63
CA LYS A 15 -12.06 -1.95 -12.18
C LYS A 15 -10.88 -2.13 -11.22
N ASN A 16 -10.29 -1.04 -10.72
CA ASN A 16 -9.19 -1.14 -9.76
C ASN A 16 -9.62 -1.91 -8.51
N PHE A 17 -10.78 -1.56 -7.95
CA PHE A 17 -11.31 -2.17 -6.73
C PHE A 17 -11.41 -3.69 -6.83
N LEU A 18 -12.00 -4.18 -7.92
CA LEU A 18 -12.22 -5.62 -8.14
C LEU A 18 -10.94 -6.35 -8.53
N ALA A 19 -10.06 -5.73 -9.31
CA ALA A 19 -8.87 -6.38 -9.86
C ALA A 19 -7.69 -6.47 -8.88
N GLY A 20 -7.59 -5.54 -7.92
CA GLY A 20 -6.48 -5.49 -6.97
C GLY A 20 -6.96 -5.55 -5.52
N PRO A 21 -7.34 -4.40 -4.91
CA PRO A 21 -7.53 -4.27 -3.48
C PRO A 21 -8.47 -5.30 -2.87
N LEU A 22 -9.61 -5.61 -3.50
CA LEU A 22 -10.54 -6.58 -2.93
C LEU A 22 -9.91 -7.98 -2.82
N GLY A 23 -9.28 -8.47 -3.89
CA GLY A 23 -8.68 -9.80 -3.92
C GLY A 23 -7.38 -9.89 -3.10
N GLU A 24 -6.51 -8.90 -3.23
CA GLU A 24 -5.21 -8.87 -2.58
C GLU A 24 -5.34 -8.80 -1.06
N GLU A 25 -6.24 -7.96 -0.54
CA GLU A 25 -6.38 -7.78 0.90
C GLU A 25 -6.97 -8.99 1.62
N LEU A 26 -7.78 -9.81 0.93
CA LEU A 26 -8.24 -11.09 1.48
C LEU A 26 -7.06 -12.00 1.81
N GLY A 27 -6.04 -12.06 0.94
CA GLY A 27 -4.82 -12.83 1.19
C GLY A 27 -3.90 -12.15 2.21
N TRP A 28 -3.55 -10.89 1.97
CA TRP A 28 -2.54 -10.20 2.80
C TRP A 28 -3.02 -9.89 4.20
N ARG A 29 -4.25 -9.36 4.34
CA ARG A 29 -4.80 -8.91 5.63
C ARG A 29 -5.75 -9.94 6.21
N GLY A 30 -6.57 -10.58 5.36
CA GLY A 30 -7.51 -11.61 5.79
C GLY A 30 -6.85 -12.94 6.18
N PHE A 31 -5.61 -13.21 5.74
CA PHE A 31 -4.89 -14.43 6.09
C PHE A 31 -3.47 -14.15 6.61
N ALA A 32 -2.56 -13.64 5.79
CA ALA A 32 -1.14 -13.58 6.11
C ALA A 32 -0.84 -12.71 7.35
N GLN A 33 -1.50 -11.56 7.48
CA GLN A 33 -1.36 -10.68 8.65
C GLN A 33 -1.81 -11.35 9.94
N ILE A 34 -2.94 -12.06 9.92
CA ILE A 34 -3.46 -12.77 11.10
C ILE A 34 -2.45 -13.85 11.53
N GLU A 35 -1.96 -14.65 10.59
CA GLU A 35 -1.00 -15.73 10.89
C GLU A 35 0.36 -15.18 11.37
N LEU A 36 0.87 -14.12 10.76
CA LEU A 36 2.14 -13.50 11.17
C LEU A 36 2.03 -12.85 12.55
N GLN A 37 0.89 -12.21 12.88
CA GLN A 37 0.68 -11.59 14.19
C GLN A 37 0.58 -12.59 15.35
N LYS A 38 0.38 -13.90 15.08
CA LYS A 38 0.49 -14.94 16.13
C LYS A 38 1.92 -15.12 16.65
N ARG A 39 2.93 -14.75 15.86
CA ARG A 39 4.36 -14.98 16.17
C ARG A 39 5.18 -13.70 16.24
N HIS A 40 4.66 -12.61 15.69
CA HIS A 40 5.36 -11.33 15.56
C HIS A 40 4.46 -10.18 16.02
N SER A 41 5.08 -9.07 16.41
CA SER A 41 4.32 -7.84 16.62
C SER A 41 3.65 -7.38 15.33
N PRO A 42 2.53 -6.64 15.39
CA PRO A 42 1.88 -6.12 14.19
C PRO A 42 2.80 -5.29 13.29
N LEU A 43 3.71 -4.52 13.86
CA LEU A 43 4.71 -3.78 13.10
C LEU A 43 5.62 -4.74 12.31
N ILE A 44 6.18 -5.77 12.94
CA ILE A 44 7.04 -6.75 12.24
C ILE A 44 6.24 -7.48 11.16
N ALA A 45 5.01 -7.90 11.47
CA ALA A 45 4.13 -8.53 10.49
C ALA A 45 3.90 -7.62 9.27
N SER A 46 3.66 -6.31 9.50
CA SER A 46 3.45 -5.35 8.41
C SER A 46 4.70 -5.13 7.55
N LEU A 47 5.90 -5.16 8.15
CA LEU A 47 7.17 -5.05 7.42
C LEU A 47 7.42 -6.29 6.53
N ILE A 48 7.18 -7.49 7.07
CA ILE A 48 7.30 -8.74 6.32
C ILE A 48 6.35 -8.74 5.11
N ILE A 49 5.07 -8.42 5.34
CA ILE A 49 4.07 -8.37 4.27
C ILE A 49 4.41 -7.26 3.28
N GLY A 50 4.83 -6.09 3.74
CA GLY A 50 5.21 -4.97 2.89
C GLY A 50 6.36 -5.33 1.95
N PHE A 51 7.40 -5.99 2.47
CA PHE A 51 8.52 -6.47 1.66
C PHE A 51 8.06 -7.46 0.58
N TRP A 52 7.36 -8.53 0.96
CA TRP A 52 6.94 -9.56 0.01
C TRP A 52 5.91 -9.06 -1.00
N TRP A 53 5.02 -8.18 -0.58
CA TRP A 53 4.08 -7.53 -1.49
C TRP A 53 4.79 -6.60 -2.47
N GLY A 54 5.78 -5.83 -2.02
CA GLY A 54 6.63 -5.02 -2.90
C GLY A 54 7.34 -5.89 -3.94
N MET A 55 7.97 -6.98 -3.50
CA MET A 55 8.68 -7.93 -4.37
C MET A 55 7.75 -8.66 -5.35
N TRP A 56 6.47 -8.86 -5.01
CA TRP A 56 5.49 -9.42 -5.94
C TRP A 56 5.29 -8.55 -7.20
N HIS A 57 5.63 -7.25 -7.13
CA HIS A 57 5.58 -6.34 -8.26
C HIS A 57 6.86 -6.30 -9.10
N LEU A 58 7.86 -7.13 -8.76
CA LEU A 58 9.14 -7.17 -9.47
C LEU A 58 8.99 -7.31 -10.99
N PRO A 59 8.10 -8.15 -11.56
CA PRO A 59 7.91 -8.20 -13.01
C PRO A 59 7.48 -6.86 -13.61
N ILE A 60 6.62 -6.12 -12.90
CA ILE A 60 6.10 -4.83 -13.38
C ILE A 60 7.19 -3.78 -13.44
N TRP A 61 8.16 -3.80 -12.50
CA TRP A 61 9.27 -2.84 -12.47
C TRP A 61 10.07 -2.85 -13.78
N PHE A 62 10.26 -4.02 -14.38
CA PHE A 62 10.96 -4.18 -15.66
C PHE A 62 10.09 -3.87 -16.89
N THR A 63 8.77 -3.73 -16.73
CA THR A 63 7.86 -3.30 -17.81
C THR A 63 7.62 -1.78 -17.85
N THR A 64 8.16 -1.03 -16.88
CA THR A 64 7.98 0.43 -16.81
C THR A 64 8.70 1.20 -17.92
N GLY A 65 9.72 0.60 -18.53
CA GLY A 65 10.62 1.28 -19.47
C GLY A 65 11.74 2.11 -18.81
N PHE A 66 11.78 2.19 -17.47
CA PHE A 66 12.87 2.84 -16.76
C PHE A 66 14.16 2.01 -16.78
N VAL A 67 15.31 2.68 -16.85
CA VAL A 67 16.64 2.07 -16.84
C VAL A 67 17.61 2.87 -15.96
N GLY A 68 18.71 2.24 -15.54
CA GLY A 68 19.78 2.90 -14.79
C GLY A 68 19.28 3.55 -13.49
N VAL A 69 19.66 4.83 -13.29
CA VAL A 69 19.33 5.60 -12.08
C VAL A 69 17.82 5.77 -11.89
N ASP A 70 17.06 5.91 -12.96
CA ASP A 70 15.62 6.13 -12.89
C ASP A 70 14.88 4.86 -12.46
N LEU A 71 15.32 3.69 -12.92
CA LEU A 71 14.80 2.41 -12.44
C LEU A 71 15.10 2.23 -10.95
N PHE A 72 16.33 2.57 -10.53
CA PHE A 72 16.69 2.49 -9.12
C PHE A 72 15.83 3.41 -8.24
N LYS A 73 15.64 4.68 -8.64
CA LYS A 73 14.76 5.63 -7.95
C LYS A 73 13.33 5.11 -7.88
N TYR A 74 12.80 4.61 -9.00
CA TYR A 74 11.47 4.03 -9.06
C TYR A 74 11.30 2.90 -8.04
N ILE A 75 12.21 1.91 -8.04
CA ILE A 75 12.17 0.77 -7.11
C ILE A 75 12.29 1.25 -5.66
N LEU A 76 13.22 2.17 -5.37
CA LEU A 76 13.43 2.69 -4.03
C LEU A 76 12.18 3.37 -3.46
N PHE A 77 11.62 4.33 -4.20
CA PHE A 77 10.43 5.05 -3.76
C PHE A 77 9.20 4.14 -3.72
N PHE A 78 9.08 3.21 -4.67
CA PHE A 78 8.02 2.20 -4.67
C PHE A 78 8.06 1.37 -3.38
N MET A 79 9.23 0.81 -3.04
CA MET A 79 9.37 -0.02 -1.83
C MET A 79 9.09 0.76 -0.55
N ILE A 80 9.57 2.00 -0.43
CA ILE A 80 9.27 2.86 0.72
C ILE A 80 7.77 3.11 0.83
N SER A 81 7.11 3.45 -0.28
CA SER A 81 5.66 3.71 -0.30
C SER A 81 4.86 2.47 0.10
N ILE A 82 5.19 1.31 -0.46
CA ILE A 82 4.54 0.01 -0.24
C ILE A 82 4.68 -0.43 1.22
N ILE A 83 5.89 -0.37 1.79
CA ILE A 83 6.11 -0.76 3.18
C ILE A 83 5.36 0.19 4.12
N SER A 84 5.41 1.50 3.85
CA SER A 84 4.76 2.51 4.67
C SER A 84 3.24 2.36 4.68
N ILE A 85 2.60 2.19 3.50
CA ILE A 85 1.15 1.97 3.44
C ILE A 85 0.76 0.68 4.14
N LYS A 86 1.61 -0.35 4.14
CA LYS A 86 1.32 -1.60 4.84
C LYS A 86 1.26 -1.43 6.34
N ILE A 87 2.18 -0.65 6.93
CA ILE A 87 2.15 -0.27 8.34
C ILE A 87 0.85 0.49 8.68
N VAL A 88 0.48 1.49 7.87
CA VAL A 88 -0.73 2.29 8.05
C VAL A 88 -1.97 1.39 8.08
N MET A 89 -2.12 0.56 7.06
CA MET A 89 -3.25 -0.36 6.94
C MET A 89 -3.29 -1.39 8.07
N THR A 90 -2.14 -1.91 8.52
CA THR A 90 -2.08 -2.82 9.67
C THR A 90 -2.53 -2.12 10.95
N ALA A 91 -2.13 -0.86 11.19
CA ALA A 91 -2.60 -0.08 12.32
C ALA A 91 -4.13 0.08 12.29
N PHE A 92 -4.70 0.52 11.17
CA PHE A 92 -6.14 0.72 11.03
C PHE A 92 -6.94 -0.58 11.10
N TYR A 93 -6.43 -1.67 10.53
CA TYR A 93 -7.04 -2.98 10.68
C TYR A 93 -7.08 -3.39 12.16
N ASN A 94 -5.96 -3.25 12.88
CA ASN A 94 -5.88 -3.65 14.29
C ASN A 94 -6.75 -2.77 15.21
N LEU A 95 -6.94 -1.49 14.87
CA LEU A 95 -7.80 -0.57 15.62
C LEU A 95 -9.30 -0.88 15.50
N ASN A 96 -9.73 -1.42 14.36
CA ASN A 96 -11.15 -1.54 14.02
C ASN A 96 -11.62 -2.99 13.84
N GLN A 97 -10.68 -3.93 13.66
CA GLN A 97 -10.93 -5.33 13.34
C GLN A 97 -11.85 -5.52 12.13
N ASN A 98 -11.76 -4.63 11.14
CA ASN A 98 -12.60 -4.62 9.95
C ASN A 98 -11.73 -4.60 8.68
N LEU A 99 -11.88 -5.62 7.84
CA LEU A 99 -11.12 -5.79 6.60
C LEU A 99 -11.51 -4.77 5.51
N ILE A 100 -12.70 -4.18 5.57
CA ILE A 100 -13.15 -3.17 4.59
C ILE A 100 -12.25 -1.93 4.66
N ILE A 101 -11.78 -1.55 5.86
CA ILE A 101 -10.96 -0.36 6.04
C ILE A 101 -9.64 -0.43 5.26
N PRO A 102 -8.79 -1.47 5.41
CA PRO A 102 -7.60 -1.60 4.57
C PRO A 102 -7.95 -1.73 3.08
N ILE A 103 -9.01 -2.45 2.70
CA ILE A 103 -9.43 -2.52 1.28
C ILE A 103 -9.66 -1.12 0.69
N ILE A 104 -10.37 -0.26 1.41
CA ILE A 104 -10.65 1.10 0.96
C ILE A 104 -9.37 1.96 0.93
N ILE A 105 -8.49 1.83 1.93
CA ILE A 105 -7.20 2.53 1.93
C ILE A 105 -6.37 2.13 0.70
N HIS A 106 -6.27 0.84 0.39
CA HIS A 106 -5.57 0.33 -0.78
C HIS A 106 -6.23 0.80 -2.08
N GLN A 107 -7.56 0.81 -2.14
CA GLN A 107 -8.28 1.36 -3.29
C GLN A 107 -7.93 2.82 -3.56
N PHE A 108 -7.93 3.67 -2.54
CA PHE A 108 -7.55 5.07 -2.72
C PHE A 108 -6.07 5.22 -3.10
N PHE A 109 -5.19 4.42 -2.49
CA PHE A 109 -3.77 4.39 -2.86
C PHE A 109 -3.57 4.13 -4.36
N ASN A 110 -4.18 3.08 -4.91
CA ASN A 110 -4.07 2.75 -6.33
C ASN A 110 -4.78 3.78 -7.22
N PHE A 111 -5.97 4.22 -6.81
CA PHE A 111 -6.78 5.13 -7.60
C PHE A 111 -6.09 6.49 -7.77
N PHE A 112 -5.54 7.08 -6.71
CA PHE A 112 -4.86 8.37 -6.81
C PHE A 112 -3.60 8.32 -7.67
N ILE A 113 -2.80 7.25 -7.54
CA ILE A 113 -1.63 7.06 -8.41
C ILE A 113 -2.05 6.93 -9.87
N GLY A 114 -3.16 6.24 -10.15
CA GLY A 114 -3.64 5.98 -11.51
C GLY A 114 -4.30 7.17 -12.22
N ILE A 115 -4.78 8.19 -11.50
CA ILE A 115 -5.47 9.35 -12.10
C ILE A 115 -4.62 10.61 -12.18
N ILE A 116 -3.58 10.72 -11.35
CA ILE A 116 -2.71 11.90 -11.35
C ILE A 116 -1.80 11.83 -12.58
N ASN A 117 -2.02 12.75 -13.50
CA ASN A 117 -1.18 12.87 -14.68
C ASN A 117 0.08 13.67 -14.33
N GLY A 118 1.25 13.02 -14.39
CA GLY A 118 2.52 13.63 -14.03
C GLY A 118 3.69 12.68 -14.23
N ASN A 119 4.90 13.11 -13.85
CA ASN A 119 6.06 12.23 -13.83
C ASN A 119 5.85 11.13 -12.78
N LEU A 120 5.91 9.87 -13.21
CA LEU A 120 5.62 8.73 -12.35
C LEU A 120 6.62 8.58 -11.19
N ILE A 121 7.90 8.86 -11.42
CA ILE A 121 8.93 8.77 -10.38
C ILE A 121 8.67 9.82 -9.30
N ASP A 122 8.38 11.06 -9.71
CA ASP A 122 8.06 12.14 -8.76
C ASP A 122 6.78 11.82 -7.99
N LEU A 123 5.75 11.31 -8.67
CA LEU A 123 4.49 10.93 -8.03
C LEU A 123 4.71 9.85 -6.96
N ILE A 124 5.48 8.81 -7.27
CA ILE A 124 5.80 7.74 -6.31
C ILE A 124 6.69 8.26 -5.19
N MET A 125 7.64 9.16 -5.48
CA MET A 125 8.46 9.82 -4.47
C MET A 125 7.60 10.59 -3.46
N TYR A 126 6.66 11.42 -3.93
CA TYR A 126 5.75 12.16 -3.05
C TYR A 126 4.87 11.23 -2.21
N ASN A 127 4.35 10.14 -2.81
CA ASN A 127 3.60 9.12 -2.09
C ASN A 127 4.46 8.44 -1.02
N ALA A 128 5.69 8.08 -1.36
CA ALA A 128 6.64 7.45 -0.44
C ALA A 128 6.90 8.34 0.77
N ILE A 129 7.18 9.63 0.54
CA ILE A 129 7.40 10.61 1.63
C ILE A 129 6.14 10.74 2.49
N PHE A 130 4.97 10.93 1.87
CA PHE A 130 3.71 11.10 2.57
C PHE A 130 3.40 9.90 3.48
N TYR A 131 3.39 8.69 2.91
CA TYR A 131 3.07 7.50 3.69
C TYR A 131 4.16 7.15 4.70
N LEU A 132 5.43 7.44 4.43
CA LEU A 132 6.50 7.26 5.40
C LEU A 132 6.28 8.15 6.62
N VAL A 133 5.94 9.44 6.42
CA VAL A 133 5.61 10.35 7.52
C VAL A 133 4.42 9.82 8.32
N VAL A 134 3.33 9.43 7.66
CA VAL A 134 2.15 8.87 8.33
C VAL A 134 2.49 7.59 9.10
N ALA A 135 3.29 6.69 8.51
CA ALA A 135 3.72 5.45 9.15
C ALA A 135 4.58 5.75 10.39
N VAL A 136 5.56 6.66 10.30
CA VAL A 136 6.39 7.08 11.43
C VAL A 136 5.53 7.68 12.55
N VAL A 137 4.57 8.55 12.21
CA VAL A 137 3.63 9.12 13.20
C VAL A 137 2.84 8.01 13.88
N LEU A 138 2.32 7.03 13.14
CA LEU A 138 1.58 5.90 13.72
C LEU A 138 2.46 4.99 14.57
N ILE A 139 3.73 4.79 14.22
CA ILE A 139 4.70 4.04 15.02
C ILE A 139 4.96 4.75 16.35
N VAL A 140 5.16 6.08 16.32
CA VAL A 140 5.47 6.88 17.51
C VAL A 140 4.25 7.02 18.42
N VAL A 141 3.09 7.40 17.88
CA VAL A 141 1.86 7.61 18.65
C VAL A 141 1.27 6.28 19.10
N ASN A 142 1.33 5.26 18.23
CA ASN A 142 0.85 3.90 18.45
C ASN A 142 -0.50 3.81 19.20
N PRO A 143 -1.58 4.35 18.60
CA PRO A 143 -2.88 4.43 19.25
C PRO A 143 -3.37 3.04 19.66
N LYS A 144 -3.83 2.91 20.91
CA LYS A 144 -4.32 1.65 21.51
C LYS A 144 -3.36 0.46 21.35
N ARG A 145 -2.05 0.70 21.23
CA ARG A 145 -1.02 -0.31 20.98
C ARG A 145 -1.19 -1.12 19.68
N ALA A 146 -1.86 -0.54 18.68
CA ALA A 146 -2.19 -1.23 17.43
C ALA A 146 -0.97 -1.82 16.68
N LEU A 147 0.23 -1.27 16.85
CA LEU A 147 1.45 -1.72 16.16
C LEU A 147 2.39 -2.59 17.00
N TYR A 148 2.26 -2.59 18.34
CA TYR A 148 3.14 -3.37 19.23
C TYR A 148 2.45 -4.55 19.90
N GLY A 149 1.13 -4.67 19.74
CA GLY A 149 0.34 -5.74 20.34
C GLY A 149 0.05 -5.52 21.82
N THR A 150 -0.91 -6.27 22.34
CA THR A 150 -1.16 -6.39 23.78
C THR A 150 -0.33 -7.55 24.29
N LYS A 151 0.72 -7.28 25.07
CA LYS A 151 1.20 -8.29 26.03
C LYS A 151 0.10 -8.56 27.04
#